data_AF-X1MV24-F1
#
_entry.id   AF-X1MV24-F1
#
_cell.length_a   1.000
_cell.length_b   1.000
_cell.length_c   1.000
_cell.angle_alpha   90.00
_cell.angle_beta   90.00
_cell.angle_gamma   90.00
#
_symmetry.space_group_name_H-M   'P 1'
#
loop_
_entity.id
_entity.type
_entity.pdbx_description
1 polymer ?
#
loop_
_entity_poly.entity_id
_entity_poly.type
_entity_poly.pdbx_seq_one_letter_code
_entity_poly.pdbx_strand_id
1 'polypeptide(L)'
;KKIVPEKTLLIFDEVQEIPRALTALKYFAEKAPEYPICCAGSLLGVALHKGTSFPVGKVEFLTLQPLTFQEFLEANKEQELVKFIEKTDYIHFPRPLINKLIDYLKLYFIIGGMPAVVNTWFEYRDFAKVEEKQHTILDTYQQDFSKHAPSATVPKLRYLWNSIPSQLAKESKKFIYGLVKKGARAREYENALLWLLDSGFIRKVGRITKGALPLKVYEDLKAFKLYHLDIGLLRAMSELSPKAITESVRVFEEFKGALTEQYVLQELSSMNVKN
;
A
#
# COMPACT_ATOMS: atom_id res chain seq x y z
N LYS A 1 -8.95 -32.49 12.89
CA LYS A 1 -10.10 -31.89 13.62
C LYS A 1 -11.37 -32.16 12.82
N LYS A 2 -12.53 -32.33 13.47
CA LYS A 2 -13.81 -32.52 12.76
C LYS A 2 -14.29 -31.16 12.24
N ILE A 3 -14.70 -31.11 10.97
CA ILE A 3 -15.34 -29.91 10.39
C ILE A 3 -16.82 -29.96 10.76
N VAL A 4 -17.30 -28.94 11.44
CA VAL A 4 -18.68 -28.80 11.88
C VAL A 4 -19.32 -27.61 11.15
N PRO A 5 -20.42 -27.81 10.40
CA PRO A 5 -21.17 -26.74 9.77
C PRO A 5 -21.48 -25.58 10.74
N GLU A 6 -21.46 -24.35 10.22
CA GLU A 6 -21.73 -23.08 10.91
C GLU A 6 -20.78 -22.72 12.07
N LYS A 7 -19.96 -23.68 12.54
CA LYS A 7 -19.06 -23.53 13.69
C LYS A 7 -17.59 -23.54 13.31
N THR A 8 -17.27 -23.96 12.08
CA THR A 8 -15.89 -24.07 11.61
C THR A 8 -15.67 -23.11 10.47
N LEU A 9 -14.80 -22.11 10.68
CA LEU A 9 -14.26 -21.29 9.60
C LEU A 9 -13.19 -22.09 8.85
N LEU A 10 -13.35 -22.20 7.53
CA LEU A 10 -12.33 -22.74 6.64
C LEU A 10 -11.48 -21.59 6.10
N ILE A 11 -10.16 -21.69 6.25
CA ILE A 11 -9.22 -20.71 5.71
C ILE A 11 -8.40 -21.38 4.62
N PHE A 12 -8.46 -20.83 3.41
CA PHE A 12 -7.59 -21.22 2.31
C PHE A 12 -6.54 -20.15 2.11
N ASP A 13 -5.30 -20.49 2.40
CA ASP A 13 -4.17 -19.61 2.17
C ASP A 13 -3.63 -19.79 0.75
N GLU A 14 -3.11 -18.70 0.17
CA GLU A 14 -2.60 -18.63 -1.20
C GLU A 14 -3.54 -19.27 -2.25
N VAL A 15 -4.84 -18.97 -2.16
CA VAL A 15 -5.88 -19.62 -2.98
C VAL A 15 -5.63 -19.48 -4.49
N GLN A 16 -4.88 -18.45 -4.91
CA GLN A 16 -4.49 -18.23 -6.31
C GLN A 16 -3.60 -19.34 -6.89
N GLU A 17 -2.85 -20.06 -6.05
CA GLU A 17 -1.95 -21.14 -6.48
C GLU A 17 -2.76 -22.37 -6.95
N ILE A 18 -4.05 -22.43 -6.59
CA ILE A 18 -4.97 -23.48 -7.01
C ILE A 18 -6.19 -22.84 -7.68
N PRO A 19 -6.13 -22.50 -8.99
CA PRO A 19 -7.24 -21.82 -9.70
C PRO A 19 -8.59 -22.53 -9.58
N ARG A 20 -8.57 -23.87 -9.49
CA ARG A 20 -9.79 -24.67 -9.27
C ARG A 20 -10.44 -24.40 -7.91
N ALA A 21 -9.67 -24.06 -6.88
CA ALA A 21 -10.20 -23.71 -5.57
C ALA A 21 -11.00 -22.40 -5.65
N LEU A 22 -10.50 -21.39 -6.36
CA LEU A 22 -11.23 -20.14 -6.61
C LEU A 22 -12.55 -20.36 -7.34
N THR A 23 -12.55 -21.16 -8.42
CA THR A 23 -13.80 -21.49 -9.13
C THR A 23 -14.76 -22.28 -8.24
N ALA A 24 -14.24 -23.11 -7.32
CA ALA A 24 -15.06 -23.89 -6.40
C ALA A 24 -15.82 -23.05 -5.36
N LEU A 25 -15.34 -21.83 -5.04
CA LEU A 25 -15.99 -20.93 -4.08
C LEU A 25 -17.46 -20.64 -4.45
N LYS A 26 -17.76 -20.55 -5.75
CA LYS A 26 -19.15 -20.44 -6.24
C LYS A 26 -20.02 -21.58 -5.73
N TYR A 27 -19.53 -22.82 -5.81
CA TYR A 27 -20.30 -24.00 -5.41
C TYR A 27 -20.45 -24.10 -3.89
N PHE A 28 -19.46 -23.67 -3.11
CA PHE A 28 -19.62 -23.55 -1.66
C PHE A 28 -20.72 -22.55 -1.32
N ALA A 29 -20.69 -21.35 -1.93
CA ALA A 29 -21.72 -20.34 -1.71
C ALA A 29 -23.14 -20.80 -2.15
N GLU A 30 -23.25 -21.63 -3.19
CA GLU A 30 -24.55 -22.06 -3.73
C GLU A 30 -25.10 -23.36 -3.13
N LYS A 31 -24.23 -24.33 -2.83
CA LYS A 31 -24.62 -25.71 -2.48
C LYS A 31 -24.25 -26.10 -1.06
N ALA A 32 -23.35 -25.36 -0.41
CA ALA A 32 -22.91 -25.65 0.95
C ALA A 32 -22.64 -24.36 1.75
N PRO A 33 -23.61 -23.41 1.81
CA PRO A 33 -23.43 -22.11 2.47
C PRO A 33 -23.20 -22.22 3.98
N GLU A 34 -23.49 -23.37 4.58
CA GLU A 34 -23.23 -23.68 5.98
C GLU A 34 -21.74 -23.74 6.34
N TYR A 35 -20.83 -23.76 5.35
CA TYR A 35 -19.40 -23.67 5.59
C TYR A 35 -18.89 -22.24 5.32
N PRO A 36 -18.61 -21.44 6.35
CA PRO A 36 -17.97 -20.16 6.16
C PRO A 36 -16.53 -20.38 5.65
N ILE A 37 -16.19 -19.71 4.55
CA ILE A 37 -14.87 -19.80 3.92
C ILE A 37 -14.26 -18.41 3.84
N CYS A 38 -13.03 -18.29 4.32
CA CYS A 38 -12.17 -17.14 4.09
C CYS A 38 -10.99 -17.59 3.21
N CYS A 39 -10.64 -16.80 2.21
CA CYS A 39 -9.46 -17.05 1.39
C CYS A 39 -8.48 -15.90 1.53
N ALA A 40 -7.20 -16.22 1.63
CA ALA A 40 -6.10 -15.29 1.54
C ALA A 40 -5.36 -15.53 0.22
N GLY A 41 -4.82 -14.46 -0.34
CA GLY A 41 -4.07 -14.52 -1.58
C GLY A 41 -3.51 -13.16 -1.96
N SER A 42 -2.39 -13.16 -2.68
CA SER A 42 -1.82 -11.92 -3.18
C SER A 42 -2.75 -11.26 -4.19
N LEU A 43 -2.86 -9.92 -4.14
CA LEU A 43 -3.71 -9.16 -5.06
C LEU A 43 -3.36 -9.46 -6.52
N LEU A 44 -2.06 -9.56 -6.80
CA LEU A 44 -1.51 -9.93 -8.10
C LEU A 44 -2.01 -11.30 -8.57
N GLY A 45 -1.98 -12.29 -7.67
CA GLY A 45 -2.49 -13.63 -7.92
C GLY A 45 -3.96 -13.61 -8.30
N VAL A 46 -4.79 -12.96 -7.47
CA VAL A 46 -6.24 -12.95 -7.62
C VAL A 46 -6.71 -12.08 -8.79
N ALA A 47 -6.01 -10.99 -9.12
CA ALA A 47 -6.37 -10.08 -10.22
C ALA A 47 -5.94 -10.58 -11.61
N LEU A 48 -4.84 -11.33 -11.72
CA LEU A 48 -4.25 -11.72 -13.00
C LEU A 48 -4.65 -13.11 -13.52
N HIS A 49 -5.65 -13.76 -12.93
CA HIS A 49 -6.06 -15.11 -13.32
C HIS A 49 -6.44 -15.24 -14.80
N LYS A 50 -5.55 -15.85 -15.59
CA LYS A 50 -5.79 -16.23 -16.98
C LYS A 50 -6.47 -17.60 -17.04
N GLY A 51 -7.63 -17.69 -17.68
CA GLY A 51 -8.19 -18.95 -18.18
C GLY A 51 -9.23 -19.65 -17.30
N THR A 52 -9.66 -19.06 -16.18
CA THR A 52 -10.74 -19.62 -15.34
C THR A 52 -11.78 -18.56 -14.98
N SER A 53 -13.05 -18.95 -14.89
CA SER A 53 -14.11 -18.04 -14.47
C SER A 53 -13.93 -17.64 -13.00
N PHE A 54 -14.00 -16.34 -12.75
CA PHE A 54 -14.02 -15.78 -11.40
C PHE A 54 -15.45 -15.86 -10.83
N PRO A 55 -15.65 -16.24 -9.54
CA PRO A 55 -16.98 -16.38 -8.93
C PRO A 55 -17.64 -15.02 -8.60
N VAL A 56 -17.89 -14.21 -9.63
CA VAL A 56 -18.50 -12.87 -9.50
C VAL A 56 -19.85 -12.96 -8.80
N GLY A 57 -20.05 -12.12 -7.78
CA GLY A 57 -21.29 -12.06 -6.99
C GLY A 57 -21.45 -13.19 -5.95
N LYS A 58 -20.45 -14.05 -5.78
CA LYS A 58 -20.44 -15.15 -4.78
C LYS A 58 -19.32 -15.04 -3.75
N VAL A 59 -18.43 -14.08 -3.94
CA VAL A 59 -17.33 -13.78 -3.04
C VAL A 59 -17.31 -12.29 -2.75
N GLU A 60 -16.93 -11.96 -1.52
CA GLU A 60 -16.64 -10.60 -1.11
C GLU A 60 -15.14 -10.44 -0.97
N PHE A 61 -14.63 -9.26 -1.33
CA PHE A 61 -13.21 -8.96 -1.24
C PHE A 61 -12.96 -8.00 -0.08
N LEU A 62 -11.98 -8.37 0.74
CA LEU A 62 -11.39 -7.48 1.72
C LEU A 62 -9.93 -7.26 1.32
N THR A 63 -9.60 -6.01 0.96
CA THR A 63 -8.22 -5.65 0.65
C THR A 63 -7.53 -5.21 1.94
N LEU A 64 -6.48 -5.93 2.35
CA LEU A 64 -5.63 -5.52 3.45
C LEU A 64 -4.63 -4.46 2.99
N GLN A 65 -4.48 -3.42 3.80
CA GLN A 65 -3.53 -2.32 3.58
C GLN A 65 -2.39 -2.40 4.61
N PRO A 66 -1.27 -1.70 4.37
CA PRO A 66 -0.34 -1.38 5.45
C PRO A 66 -1.11 -0.75 6.62
N LEU A 67 -0.66 -1.02 7.84
CA LEU A 67 -1.19 -0.43 9.06
C LEU A 67 -1.23 1.09 8.91
N THR A 68 -2.33 1.68 9.32
CA THR A 68 -2.48 3.13 9.51
C THR A 68 -1.63 3.64 10.65
N PHE A 69 -1.46 4.96 10.74
CA PHE A 69 -0.81 5.55 11.91
C PHE A 69 -1.56 5.25 13.20
N GLN A 70 -2.89 5.20 13.17
CA GLN A 70 -3.70 4.80 14.32
C GLN A 70 -3.39 3.35 14.75
N GLU A 71 -3.42 2.39 13.82
CA GLU A 71 -3.08 1.00 14.12
C GLU A 71 -1.61 0.84 14.58
N PHE A 72 -0.70 1.66 14.06
CA PHE A 72 0.69 1.73 14.55
C PHE A 72 0.77 2.18 16.02
N LEU A 73 -0.01 3.19 16.41
CA LEU A 73 -0.12 3.63 17.80
C LEU A 73 -0.69 2.52 18.69
N GLU A 74 -1.76 1.84 18.25
CA GLU A 74 -2.34 0.71 18.97
C GLU A 74 -1.35 -0.43 19.15
N ALA A 75 -0.59 -0.76 18.10
CA ALA A 75 0.49 -1.75 18.16
C ALA A 75 1.63 -1.33 19.11
N ASN A 76 1.88 -0.02 19.25
CA ASN A 76 2.79 0.54 20.26
C ASN A 76 2.17 0.66 21.67
N LYS A 77 1.00 0.05 21.92
CA LYS A 77 0.29 0.06 23.21
C LYS A 77 -0.19 1.44 23.66
N GLU A 78 -0.55 2.30 22.70
CA GLU A 78 -1.07 3.65 22.93
C GLU A 78 -2.60 3.72 22.75
N GLN A 79 -3.35 2.69 23.17
CA GLN A 79 -4.81 2.63 22.98
C GLN A 79 -5.55 3.78 23.67
N GLU A 80 -5.10 4.22 24.84
CA GLU A 80 -5.72 5.34 25.55
C GLU A 80 -5.48 6.68 24.83
N LEU A 81 -4.33 6.84 24.18
CA LEU A 81 -4.05 8.01 23.34
C LEU A 81 -4.95 8.02 22.11
N VAL A 82 -5.14 6.87 21.46
CA VAL A 82 -6.06 6.71 20.32
C VAL A 82 -7.50 7.06 20.73
N LYS A 83 -8.01 6.46 21.81
CA LYS A 83 -9.35 6.77 22.34
C LYS A 83 -9.51 8.24 22.71
N PHE A 84 -8.45 8.89 23.20
CA PHE A 84 -8.46 10.30 23.50
C PHE A 84 -8.61 11.14 22.23
N ILE A 85 -7.85 10.82 21.17
CA ILE A 85 -7.93 11.50 19.87
C ILE A 85 -9.34 11.39 19.28
N GLU A 86 -9.92 10.19 19.27
CA GLU A 86 -11.26 9.94 18.70
C GLU A 86 -12.38 10.72 19.41
N LYS A 87 -12.20 11.04 20.70
CA LYS A 87 -13.20 11.74 21.52
C LYS A 87 -12.98 13.25 21.61
N THR A 88 -11.89 13.76 21.05
CA THR A 88 -11.50 15.17 21.22
C THR A 88 -11.82 15.96 19.96
N ASP A 89 -12.43 17.14 20.11
CA ASP A 89 -12.73 18.05 18.98
C ASP A 89 -11.49 18.82 18.47
N TYR A 90 -10.28 18.32 18.72
CA TYR A 90 -8.97 18.89 18.35
C TYR A 90 -8.66 20.33 18.84
N ILE A 91 -9.58 21.04 19.48
CA ILE A 91 -9.45 22.46 19.87
C ILE A 91 -8.54 22.68 21.11
N HIS A 92 -8.47 21.72 22.04
CA HIS A 92 -7.69 21.84 23.29
C HIS A 92 -6.76 20.64 23.53
N PHE A 93 -5.93 20.31 22.54
CA PHE A 93 -5.00 19.18 22.68
C PHE A 93 -3.80 19.54 23.59
N PRO A 94 -3.55 18.81 24.70
CA PRO A 94 -2.44 19.10 25.60
C PRO A 94 -1.10 19.03 24.88
N ARG A 95 -0.25 20.06 25.05
CA ARG A 95 1.05 20.15 24.36
C ARG A 95 1.95 18.91 24.53
N PRO A 96 2.03 18.26 25.72
CA PRO A 96 2.80 17.03 25.88
C PRO A 96 2.30 15.89 24.97
N LEU A 97 0.99 15.76 24.77
CA LEU A 97 0.41 14.76 23.88
C LEU A 97 0.68 15.09 22.41
N ILE A 98 0.65 16.39 22.03
CA ILE A 98 1.05 16.83 20.67
C ILE A 98 2.50 16.41 20.39
N ASN A 99 3.43 16.72 21.30
CA ASN A 99 4.84 16.38 21.11
C ASN A 99 5.03 14.86 20.98
N LYS A 100 4.35 14.09 21.84
CA LYS A 100 4.36 12.62 21.79
C LYS A 100 3.85 12.09 20.44
N LEU A 101 2.77 12.66 19.90
CA LEU A 101 2.25 12.28 18.59
C LEU A 101 3.19 12.64 17.45
N ILE A 102 3.86 13.79 17.52
CA ILE A 102 4.89 14.19 16.54
C ILE A 102 6.03 13.17 16.54
N ASP A 103 6.50 12.75 17.72
CA ASP A 103 7.56 11.75 17.83
C ASP A 103 7.13 10.39 17.27
N TYR A 104 5.90 9.95 17.54
CA TYR A 104 5.36 8.73 16.93
C TYR A 104 5.16 8.86 15.42
N LEU A 105 4.74 10.02 14.93
CA LEU A 105 4.58 10.25 13.51
C LEU A 105 5.93 10.19 12.79
N LYS A 106 6.99 10.74 13.39
CA LYS A 106 8.37 10.59 12.90
C LYS A 106 8.77 9.13 12.83
N LEU A 107 8.50 8.35 13.86
CA LEU A 107 8.76 6.90 13.85
C LEU A 107 7.98 6.21 12.73
N TYR A 108 6.70 6.52 12.56
CA TYR A 108 5.89 5.95 11.50
C TYR A 108 6.35 6.34 10.09
N PHE A 109 6.86 7.56 9.88
CA PHE A 109 7.48 7.95 8.60
C PHE A 109 8.76 7.15 8.30
N ILE A 110 9.49 6.75 9.33
CA ILE A 110 10.69 5.91 9.20
C ILE A 110 10.31 4.46 8.94
N ILE A 111 9.37 3.91 9.72
CA ILE A 111 9.04 2.48 9.79
C ILE A 111 8.02 2.08 8.71
N GLY A 112 7.02 2.92 8.48
CA GLY A 112 5.84 2.60 7.67
C GLY A 112 4.81 1.74 8.40
N GLY A 113 3.84 1.28 7.63
CA GLY A 113 2.72 0.44 8.07
C GLY A 113 2.88 -1.04 7.72
N MET A 114 3.95 -1.46 7.06
CA MET A 114 4.15 -2.88 6.72
C MET A 114 4.27 -3.73 8.00
N PRO A 115 3.38 -4.72 8.24
CA PRO A 115 3.34 -5.43 9.53
C PRO A 115 4.67 -6.08 9.94
N ALA A 116 5.39 -6.66 8.99
CA ALA A 116 6.70 -7.26 9.26
C ALA A 116 7.76 -6.23 9.71
N VAL A 117 7.71 -5.01 9.17
CA VAL A 117 8.62 -3.92 9.53
C VAL A 117 8.25 -3.34 10.89
N VAL A 118 6.95 -3.14 11.11
CA VAL A 118 6.39 -2.69 12.40
C VAL A 118 6.76 -3.66 13.53
N ASN A 119 6.62 -4.97 13.30
CA ASN A 119 7.05 -5.99 14.26
C ASN A 119 8.56 -5.95 14.52
N THR A 120 9.38 -5.77 13.48
CA THR A 120 10.83 -5.64 13.61
C THR A 120 11.19 -4.46 14.53
N TRP A 121 10.51 -3.33 14.38
CA TRP A 121 10.69 -2.19 15.28
C TRP A 121 10.33 -2.52 16.73
N PHE A 122 9.19 -3.17 16.96
CA PHE A 122 8.74 -3.48 18.32
C PHE A 122 9.59 -4.55 19.02
N GLU A 123 10.17 -5.48 18.26
CA GLU A 123 11.05 -6.51 18.79
C GLU A 123 12.45 -5.98 19.12
N TYR A 124 13.03 -5.17 18.24
CA TYR A 124 14.45 -4.81 18.35
C TYR A 124 14.72 -3.34 18.72
N ARG A 125 13.77 -2.43 18.44
CA ARG A 125 13.93 -0.97 18.60
C ARG A 125 15.21 -0.43 17.93
N ASP A 126 15.54 -0.99 16.77
CA ASP A 126 16.76 -0.70 16.01
C ASP A 126 16.42 -0.30 14.57
N PHE A 127 16.80 0.91 14.18
CA PHE A 127 16.54 1.42 12.84
C PHE A 127 17.31 0.67 11.75
N ALA A 128 18.52 0.14 12.03
CA ALA A 128 19.28 -0.61 11.04
C ALA A 128 18.55 -1.91 10.66
N LYS A 129 17.98 -2.61 11.65
CA LYS A 129 17.16 -3.80 11.42
C LYS A 129 15.85 -3.49 10.69
N VAL A 130 15.24 -2.35 11.01
CA VAL A 130 14.06 -1.84 10.28
C VAL A 130 14.41 -1.63 8.81
N GLU A 131 15.52 -0.97 8.51
CA GLU A 131 15.97 -0.74 7.13
C GLU A 131 16.29 -2.04 6.39
N GLU A 132 16.98 -2.98 7.03
CA GLU A 132 17.25 -4.31 6.48
C GLU A 132 15.94 -5.02 6.08
N LYS A 133 14.93 -4.99 6.96
CA LYS A 133 13.62 -5.58 6.68
C LYS A 133 12.90 -4.85 5.54
N GLN A 134 12.96 -3.52 5.49
CA GLN A 134 12.36 -2.73 4.41
C GLN A 134 13.00 -3.07 3.06
N HIS A 135 14.33 -3.14 2.97
CA HIS A 135 15.04 -3.54 1.75
C HIS A 135 14.72 -4.98 1.35
N THR A 136 14.65 -5.91 2.31
CA THR A 136 14.23 -7.29 2.04
C THR A 136 12.85 -7.35 1.37
N ILE A 137 11.89 -6.55 1.83
CA ILE A 137 10.55 -6.47 1.23
C ILE A 137 10.60 -5.87 -0.18
N LEU A 138 11.32 -4.77 -0.37
CA LEU A 138 11.49 -4.12 -1.67
C LEU A 138 12.14 -5.07 -2.70
N ASP A 139 13.14 -5.85 -2.29
CA ASP A 139 13.79 -6.84 -3.14
C ASP A 139 12.85 -8.00 -3.47
N THR A 140 12.07 -8.46 -2.50
CA THR A 140 11.06 -9.51 -2.71
C THR A 140 10.00 -9.08 -3.72
N TYR A 141 9.49 -7.84 -3.63
CA TYR A 141 8.57 -7.30 -4.65
C TYR A 141 9.20 -7.29 -6.05
N GLN A 142 10.46 -6.90 -6.16
CA GLN A 142 11.16 -6.93 -7.44
C GLN A 142 11.39 -8.36 -7.97
N GLN A 143 11.53 -9.36 -7.09
CA GLN A 143 11.58 -10.76 -7.49
C GLN A 143 10.23 -11.24 -8.02
N ASP A 144 9.12 -10.81 -7.42
CA ASP A 144 7.76 -11.13 -7.89
C ASP A 144 7.51 -10.60 -9.30
N PHE A 145 8.12 -9.46 -9.69
CA PHE A 145 8.05 -8.98 -11.08
C PHE A 145 8.56 -10.05 -12.03
N SER A 146 9.70 -10.68 -11.71
CA SER A 146 10.29 -11.72 -12.56
C SER A 146 9.50 -13.03 -12.56
N LYS A 147 8.80 -13.35 -11.46
CA LYS A 147 8.02 -14.58 -11.30
C LYS A 147 6.66 -14.51 -12.01
N HIS A 148 6.00 -13.35 -11.96
CA HIS A 148 4.59 -13.23 -12.35
C HIS A 148 4.35 -12.33 -13.59
N ALA A 149 5.27 -11.44 -13.94
CA ALA A 149 5.12 -10.62 -15.14
C ALA A 149 5.70 -11.29 -16.39
N PRO A 150 5.20 -10.99 -17.60
CA PRO A 150 5.84 -11.40 -18.83
C PRO A 150 7.28 -10.90 -18.89
N SER A 151 8.23 -11.77 -19.27
CA SER A 151 9.67 -11.48 -19.28
C SER A 151 10.04 -10.18 -20.01
N ALA A 152 9.36 -9.89 -21.12
CA ALA A 152 9.55 -8.65 -21.90
C ALA A 152 9.12 -7.37 -21.17
N THR A 153 8.24 -7.47 -20.17
CA THR A 153 7.70 -6.35 -19.38
C THR A 153 8.56 -6.07 -18.14
N VAL A 154 9.26 -7.08 -17.61
CA VAL A 154 10.05 -6.98 -16.36
C VAL A 154 11.03 -5.79 -16.34
N PRO A 155 11.84 -5.53 -17.40
CA PRO A 155 12.74 -4.37 -17.38
C PRO A 155 11.98 -3.05 -17.23
N LYS A 156 10.80 -2.93 -17.84
CA LYS A 156 9.97 -1.72 -17.77
C LYS A 156 9.34 -1.53 -16.40
N LEU A 157 8.94 -2.63 -15.75
CA LEU A 157 8.48 -2.60 -14.35
C LEU A 157 9.57 -2.03 -13.44
N ARG A 158 10.80 -2.55 -13.56
CA ARG A 158 11.94 -2.08 -12.76
C ARG A 158 12.26 -0.61 -13.01
N TYR A 159 12.25 -0.15 -14.27
CA TYR A 159 12.44 1.27 -14.56
C TYR A 159 11.34 2.15 -13.94
N LEU A 160 10.07 1.76 -14.05
CA LEU A 160 8.96 2.51 -13.44
C LEU A 160 9.10 2.54 -11.93
N TRP A 161 9.29 1.37 -11.32
CA TRP A 161 9.48 1.18 -9.89
C TRP A 161 10.59 2.10 -9.38
N ASN A 162 11.81 1.93 -9.87
CA ASN A 162 12.97 2.70 -9.42
C ASN A 162 12.86 4.21 -9.69
N SER A 163 11.99 4.63 -10.62
CA SER A 163 11.77 6.05 -10.88
C SER A 163 10.87 6.73 -9.84
N ILE A 164 10.06 6.00 -9.07
CA ILE A 164 9.04 6.56 -8.16
C ILE A 164 9.61 7.66 -7.25
N PRO A 165 10.76 7.48 -6.55
CA PRO A 165 11.33 8.53 -5.72
C PRO A 165 11.58 9.84 -6.50
N SER A 166 12.31 9.76 -7.62
CA SER A 166 12.62 10.93 -8.45
C SER A 166 11.37 11.59 -9.05
N GLN A 167 10.31 10.82 -9.32
CA GLN A 167 9.03 11.33 -9.83
C GLN A 167 8.31 12.17 -8.78
N LEU A 168 8.45 11.82 -7.50
CA LEU A 168 7.82 12.51 -6.38
C LEU A 168 8.64 13.74 -5.92
N ALA A 169 9.96 13.68 -6.01
CA ALA A 169 10.86 14.77 -5.58
C ALA A 169 10.92 15.99 -6.53
N LYS A 170 10.37 15.87 -7.75
CA LYS A 170 10.48 16.93 -8.76
C LYS A 170 9.47 18.06 -8.56
N GLU A 171 9.80 19.23 -9.12
CA GLU A 171 8.91 20.42 -9.08
C GLU A 171 7.57 20.17 -9.79
N SER A 172 7.64 19.57 -10.99
CA SER A 172 6.43 19.25 -11.75
C SER A 172 5.64 18.16 -11.04
N LYS A 173 4.42 18.48 -10.63
CA LYS A 173 3.55 17.52 -9.93
C LYS A 173 2.93 16.44 -10.84
N LYS A 174 3.29 16.38 -12.13
CA LYS A 174 2.78 15.40 -13.10
C LYS A 174 3.83 14.34 -13.39
N PHE A 175 3.47 13.06 -13.51
CA PHE A 175 4.36 11.96 -13.92
C PHE A 175 4.98 12.21 -15.30
N ILE A 176 6.29 11.97 -15.44
CA ILE A 176 7.07 12.25 -16.66
C ILE A 176 7.81 10.98 -17.08
N TYR A 177 7.39 10.39 -18.21
CA TYR A 177 8.00 9.16 -18.74
C TYR A 177 9.48 9.34 -19.09
N GLY A 178 9.91 10.53 -19.55
CA GLY A 178 11.32 10.80 -19.85
C GLY A 178 12.29 10.64 -18.67
N LEU A 179 11.78 10.72 -17.42
CA LEU A 179 12.56 10.45 -16.21
C LEU A 179 12.64 8.96 -15.84
N VAL A 180 11.76 8.13 -16.41
CA VAL A 180 11.80 6.67 -16.25
C VAL A 180 12.97 6.10 -17.04
N LYS A 181 13.12 6.56 -18.29
CA LYS A 181 14.24 6.25 -19.18
C LYS A 181 14.29 7.31 -20.28
N LYS A 182 15.49 7.72 -20.70
CA LYS A 182 15.64 8.67 -21.82
C LYS A 182 14.93 8.12 -23.06
N GLY A 183 14.05 8.94 -23.66
CA GLY A 183 13.25 8.57 -24.84
C GLY A 183 12.00 7.72 -24.54
N ALA A 184 11.72 7.39 -23.28
CA ALA A 184 10.54 6.60 -22.91
C ALA A 184 9.23 7.30 -23.30
N ARG A 185 8.32 6.52 -23.89
CA ARG A 185 6.97 6.98 -24.24
C ARG A 185 5.90 6.25 -23.44
N ALA A 186 4.79 6.93 -23.17
CA ALA A 186 3.68 6.37 -22.39
C ALA A 186 3.21 4.99 -22.88
N ARG A 187 2.99 4.87 -24.21
CA ARG A 187 2.57 3.63 -24.87
C ARG A 187 3.50 2.45 -24.61
N GLU A 188 4.80 2.69 -24.42
CA GLU A 188 5.77 1.63 -24.19
C GLU A 188 5.66 1.07 -22.77
N TYR A 189 5.21 1.87 -21.80
CA TYR A 189 5.19 1.56 -20.38
C TYR A 189 3.78 1.30 -19.82
N GLU A 190 2.73 1.51 -20.62
CA GLU A 190 1.33 1.36 -20.20
C GLU A 190 1.05 0.01 -19.53
N ASN A 191 1.41 -1.10 -20.18
CA ASN A 191 1.19 -2.44 -19.61
C ASN A 191 1.98 -2.68 -18.31
N ALA A 192 3.19 -2.12 -18.20
CA ALA A 192 3.99 -2.23 -16.98
C ALA A 192 3.39 -1.40 -15.84
N LEU A 193 2.89 -0.20 -16.17
CA LEU A 193 2.22 0.67 -15.21
C LEU A 193 0.93 0.05 -14.70
N LEU A 194 0.09 -0.49 -15.59
CA LEU A 194 -1.14 -1.19 -15.22
C LEU A 194 -0.84 -2.40 -14.33
N TRP A 195 0.18 -3.18 -14.67
CA TRP A 195 0.59 -4.32 -13.85
C TRP A 195 1.00 -3.91 -12.43
N LEU A 196 1.75 -2.82 -12.24
CA LEU A 196 2.12 -2.33 -10.90
C LEU A 196 0.91 -1.80 -10.11
N LEU A 197 -0.09 -1.24 -10.81
CA LEU A 197 -1.33 -0.76 -10.19
C LEU A 197 -2.19 -1.95 -9.75
N ASP A 198 -2.38 -2.92 -10.64
CA ASP A 198 -3.19 -4.13 -10.39
C ASP A 198 -2.56 -5.02 -9.31
N SER A 199 -1.22 -5.00 -9.19
CA SER A 199 -0.50 -5.69 -8.12
C SER A 199 -0.65 -4.99 -6.75
N GLY A 200 -1.14 -3.76 -6.73
CA GLY A 200 -1.29 -2.94 -5.52
C GLY A 200 0.02 -2.39 -4.96
N PHE A 201 1.14 -2.52 -5.68
CA PHE A 201 2.42 -2.01 -5.21
C PHE A 201 2.53 -0.49 -5.31
N ILE A 202 1.73 0.13 -6.19
CA ILE A 202 1.66 1.57 -6.36
C ILE A 202 0.23 2.06 -6.44
N ARG A 203 0.05 3.35 -6.21
CA ARG A 203 -1.24 4.05 -6.34
C ARG A 203 -1.12 5.18 -7.34
N LYS A 204 -2.12 5.30 -8.23
CA LYS A 204 -2.22 6.41 -9.18
C LYS A 204 -3.25 7.42 -8.68
N VAL A 205 -2.85 8.68 -8.56
CA VAL A 205 -3.76 9.79 -8.24
C VAL A 205 -3.82 10.73 -9.43
N GLY A 206 -5.00 10.81 -10.07
CA GLY A 206 -5.27 11.69 -11.19
C GLY A 206 -5.61 13.11 -10.75
N ARG A 207 -5.19 14.10 -11.55
CA ARG A 207 -5.60 15.50 -11.36
C ARG A 207 -7.02 15.68 -11.84
N ILE A 208 -7.88 16.31 -11.03
CA ILE A 208 -9.18 16.79 -11.49
C ILE A 208 -9.03 18.17 -12.14
N THR A 209 -9.76 18.41 -13.22
CA THR A 209 -9.85 19.70 -13.91
C THR A 209 -10.84 20.65 -13.25
N LYS A 210 -11.79 20.10 -12.47
CA LYS A 210 -12.84 20.83 -11.75
C LYS A 210 -13.20 20.09 -10.45
N GLY A 211 -13.30 20.83 -9.35
CA GLY A 211 -13.79 20.33 -8.06
C GLY A 211 -15.31 20.20 -8.01
N ALA A 212 -15.89 19.36 -8.87
CA ALA A 212 -17.32 19.11 -8.90
C ALA A 212 -17.60 17.60 -8.91
N LEU A 213 -18.73 17.20 -8.32
CA LEU A 213 -19.14 15.81 -8.28
C LEU A 213 -19.88 15.39 -9.56
N PRO A 214 -19.68 14.15 -10.06
CA PRO A 214 -18.71 13.17 -9.59
C PRO A 214 -17.28 13.48 -10.09
N LEU A 215 -16.28 13.39 -9.19
CA LEU A 215 -14.88 13.76 -9.48
C LEU A 215 -14.30 13.04 -10.70
N LYS A 216 -14.69 11.78 -10.91
CA LYS A 216 -14.21 10.92 -11.99
C LYS A 216 -14.42 11.52 -13.39
N VAL A 217 -15.52 12.26 -13.59
CA VAL A 217 -15.84 12.91 -14.88
C VAL A 217 -14.83 14.00 -15.23
N TYR A 218 -14.22 14.61 -14.22
CA TYR A 218 -13.29 15.73 -14.39
C TYR A 218 -11.82 15.28 -14.35
N GLU A 219 -11.52 13.98 -14.31
CA GLU A 219 -10.16 13.46 -14.26
C GLU A 219 -9.38 13.75 -15.56
N ASP A 220 -8.24 14.40 -15.44
CA ASP A 220 -7.25 14.53 -16.51
C ASP A 220 -6.37 13.28 -16.56
N LEU A 221 -6.70 12.38 -17.49
CA LEU A 221 -5.98 11.12 -17.70
C LEU A 221 -4.48 11.30 -18.00
N LYS A 222 -4.05 12.47 -18.49
CA LYS A 222 -2.66 12.78 -18.82
C LYS A 222 -1.89 13.35 -17.63
N ALA A 223 -2.53 13.76 -16.55
CA ALA A 223 -1.89 14.40 -15.41
C ALA A 223 -2.19 13.60 -14.14
N PHE A 224 -1.20 12.84 -13.69
CA PHE A 224 -1.30 12.01 -12.49
C PHE A 224 0.03 11.96 -11.74
N LYS A 225 -0.03 11.53 -10.49
CA LYS A 225 1.13 11.11 -9.68
C LYS A 225 1.06 9.61 -9.42
N LEU A 226 2.23 9.02 -9.18
CA LEU A 226 2.35 7.66 -8.67
C LEU A 226 2.95 7.72 -7.28
N TYR A 227 2.34 6.97 -6.37
CA TYR A 227 2.72 6.85 -4.98
C TYR A 227 3.01 5.38 -4.68
N HIS A 228 3.85 5.15 -3.68
CA HIS A 228 4.14 3.79 -3.21
C HIS A 228 2.94 3.24 -2.41
N LEU A 229 2.94 1.94 -2.12
CA LEU A 229 1.97 1.35 -1.20
C LEU A 229 2.14 1.84 0.25
N ASP A 230 3.39 2.03 0.65
CA ASP A 230 3.80 2.27 2.05
C ASP A 230 4.85 3.38 2.15
N ILE A 231 4.70 4.26 3.14
CA ILE A 231 5.61 5.39 3.39
C ILE A 231 7.01 4.98 3.85
N GLY A 232 7.13 3.98 4.73
CA GLY A 232 8.43 3.52 5.22
C GLY A 232 9.23 2.84 4.12
N LEU A 233 8.57 2.05 3.28
CA LEU A 233 9.17 1.49 2.07
C LEU A 233 9.58 2.58 1.06
N LEU A 234 8.74 3.60 0.83
CA LEU A 234 9.11 4.73 -0.04
C LEU A 234 10.35 5.46 0.48
N ARG A 235 10.42 5.67 1.79
CA ARG A 235 11.55 6.31 2.49
C ARG A 235 12.85 5.53 2.26
N ALA A 236 12.82 4.22 2.53
CA ALA A 236 13.96 3.33 2.30
C ALA A 236 14.35 3.25 0.80
N MET A 237 13.37 3.17 -0.09
CA MET A 237 13.57 3.19 -1.55
C MET A 237 14.18 4.50 -2.06
N SER A 238 13.96 5.60 -1.33
CA SER A 238 14.53 6.91 -1.63
C SER A 238 15.91 7.12 -1.00
N GLU A 239 16.46 6.09 -0.34
CA GLU A 239 17.74 6.12 0.38
C GLU A 239 17.79 7.23 1.45
N LEU A 240 16.62 7.61 1.98
CA LEU A 240 16.53 8.63 3.02
C LEU A 240 16.85 8.00 4.38
N SER A 241 17.89 8.49 5.03
CA SER A 241 18.27 7.96 6.36
C SER A 241 17.21 8.26 7.42
N PRO A 242 17.01 7.39 8.43
CA PRO A 242 16.12 7.65 9.56
C PRO A 242 16.48 8.93 10.29
N LYS A 243 17.78 9.25 10.36
CA LYS A 243 18.31 10.44 11.04
C LYS A 243 17.77 11.74 10.46
N ALA A 244 17.62 11.81 9.13
CA ALA A 244 17.05 12.99 8.48
C ALA A 244 15.68 13.33 9.09
N ILE A 245 14.79 12.33 9.20
CA ILE A 245 13.44 12.50 9.76
C ILE A 245 13.46 12.82 11.26
N THR A 246 14.36 12.21 12.03
CA THR A 246 14.42 12.48 13.49
C THR A 246 14.95 13.87 13.79
N GLU A 247 16.00 14.30 13.07
CA GLU A 247 16.76 15.54 13.31
C GLU A 247 16.14 16.75 12.61
N SER A 248 15.32 16.55 11.58
CA SER A 248 14.65 17.67 10.93
C SER A 248 13.59 18.29 11.83
N VAL A 249 13.72 19.60 12.03
CA VAL A 249 12.68 20.45 12.62
C VAL A 249 11.47 20.53 11.67
N ARG A 250 11.65 20.14 10.40
CA ARG A 250 10.71 20.27 9.31
C ARG A 250 10.55 18.95 8.55
N VAL A 251 10.08 17.91 9.25
CA VAL A 251 9.67 16.60 8.67
C VAL A 251 8.80 16.77 7.42
N PHE A 252 8.02 17.86 7.37
CA PHE A 252 7.11 18.19 6.28
C PHE A 252 7.76 18.86 5.06
N GLU A 253 9.02 19.29 5.14
CA GLU A 253 9.76 19.91 4.02
C GLU A 253 10.69 18.93 3.31
N GLU A 254 11.04 17.82 3.95
CA GLU A 254 11.81 16.75 3.32
C GLU A 254 11.07 16.19 2.10
N PHE A 255 11.83 15.88 1.05
CA PHE A 255 11.27 15.36 -0.20
C PHE A 255 10.19 16.28 -0.81
N LYS A 256 10.23 17.59 -0.51
CA LYS A 256 9.23 18.61 -0.93
C LYS A 256 7.80 18.25 -0.55
N GLY A 257 7.64 17.65 0.63
CA GLY A 257 6.35 17.22 1.17
C GLY A 257 5.80 15.94 0.54
N ALA A 258 6.53 15.26 -0.34
CA ALA A 258 6.04 14.05 -0.98
C ALA A 258 5.86 12.88 0.00
N LEU A 259 6.64 12.79 1.08
CA LEU A 259 6.39 11.82 2.16
C LEU A 259 5.08 12.16 2.88
N THR A 260 4.78 13.43 3.12
CA THR A 260 3.49 13.85 3.70
C THR A 260 2.32 13.53 2.76
N GLU A 261 2.46 13.78 1.45
CA GLU A 261 1.44 13.40 0.47
C GLU A 261 1.23 11.88 0.44
N GLN A 262 2.32 11.09 0.50
CA GLN A 262 2.28 9.63 0.59
C GLN A 262 1.55 9.17 1.85
N TYR A 263 1.87 9.77 3.00
CA TYR A 263 1.21 9.50 4.29
C TYR A 263 -0.30 9.70 4.16
N VAL A 264 -0.72 10.88 3.70
CA VAL A 264 -2.14 11.21 3.56
C VAL A 264 -2.84 10.24 2.61
N LEU A 265 -2.20 9.87 1.49
CA LEU A 265 -2.78 8.89 0.57
C LEU A 265 -2.92 7.51 1.21
N GLN A 266 -1.94 7.06 1.98
CA GLN A 266 -1.96 5.77 2.68
C GLN A 266 -3.13 5.73 3.69
N GLU A 267 -3.29 6.77 4.50
CA GLU A 267 -4.41 6.89 5.44
C GLU A 267 -5.77 6.98 4.74
N LEU A 268 -5.90 7.77 3.66
CA LEU A 268 -7.16 7.83 2.91
C LEU A 268 -7.51 6.51 2.22
N SER A 269 -6.49 5.74 1.84
CA SER A 269 -6.66 4.45 1.18
C SER A 269 -7.13 3.35 2.11
N SER A 270 -6.88 3.45 3.41
CA SER A 270 -7.35 2.48 4.41
C SER A 270 -8.80 2.74 4.84
N MET A 271 -9.31 3.97 4.69
CA MET A 271 -10.67 4.37 5.06
C MET A 271 -11.78 3.80 4.15
N ASN A 272 -11.47 2.84 3.27
CA ASN A 272 -12.41 2.22 2.33
C ASN A 272 -13.16 3.21 1.41
N VAL A 273 -12.67 4.44 1.27
CA VAL A 273 -13.19 5.41 0.31
C VAL A 273 -12.75 4.95 -1.08
N LYS A 274 -13.65 4.28 -1.81
CA LYS A 274 -13.43 3.97 -3.22
C LYS A 274 -13.33 5.30 -3.99
N ASN A 275 -12.13 5.64 -4.47
CA ASN A 275 -11.88 6.77 -5.36
C ASN A 275 -12.55 6.60 -6.73
#